data_AF-A0A7Z8VGN8-F1
#
_entry.id   AF-A0A7Z8VGN8-F1
#
_cell.length_a   1.000
_cell.length_b   1.000
_cell.length_c   1.000
_cell.angle_alpha   90.00
_cell.angle_beta   90.00
_cell.angle_gamma   90.00
#
_symmetry.space_group_name_H-M   'P 1'
#
loop_
_entity.id
_entity.type
_entity.pdbx_description
1 polymer ?
#
loop_
_entity_poly.entity_id
_entity_poly.type
_entity_poly.pdbx_seq_one_letter_code
_entity_poly.pdbx_strand_id
1 'polypeptide(L)'
;MKIKVDFSDLFACAKEMGATIVKENMISSPNASHGLSREEWAPIKKEIDLNEIGSTQGVLRFTDERGVDQQVLLYIEDHGWGIEDALYDIKKRRKFHVADCSTLQKKRGDGTFERYVMTNDFSNQFSITGMEKKSVKVELQVCKNCLKSLNYKNYSCNLDVFNKFSISEFFATYSSFFASLPSRFSGEDDGSYTDDWKMISAKYRASKNYSCEYCAVDLSKNKHLLHTHHKSGVKTDNNLYNLQALCIDCHRKQAHHGHLFVHHEDMVMINNLRRNQGQLKQDNWREVFKFADAALHGLLAKCEHDRCIKPVVAYEMLGGFDEIIAELELAWPKSKNCIVINDDHARVARSHGWHVWTMIEAMDDFLNFKVSVN
;
A
#
# COMPACT_ATOMS: atom_id res chain seq x y z
N MET A 1 -24.72 17.55 -22.69
CA MET A 1 -25.47 18.71 -22.17
C MET A 1 -24.45 19.69 -21.60
N LYS A 2 -24.23 20.86 -22.23
CA LYS A 2 -23.36 21.90 -21.67
C LYS A 2 -24.20 22.74 -20.71
N ILE A 3 -23.95 22.63 -19.41
CA ILE A 3 -24.57 23.50 -18.43
C ILE A 3 -23.85 24.86 -18.53
N LYS A 4 -24.61 25.91 -18.86
CA LYS A 4 -24.13 27.29 -18.67
C LYS A 4 -24.48 27.68 -17.25
N VAL A 5 -23.47 27.94 -16.43
CA VAL A 5 -23.64 28.46 -15.07
C VAL A 5 -23.14 29.89 -15.06
N ASP A 6 -23.94 30.79 -14.50
CA ASP A 6 -23.60 32.20 -14.28
C ASP A 6 -23.26 32.41 -12.81
N PHE A 7 -22.09 32.97 -12.54
CA PHE A 7 -21.57 33.23 -11.18
C PHE A 7 -21.53 34.73 -10.85
N SER A 8 -22.16 35.58 -11.67
CA SER A 8 -22.10 37.04 -11.52
C SER A 8 -22.55 37.52 -10.14
N ASP A 9 -23.63 36.96 -9.60
CA ASP A 9 -24.16 37.33 -8.28
C ASP A 9 -23.22 36.93 -7.14
N LEU A 10 -22.58 35.76 -7.25
CA LEU A 10 -21.60 35.30 -6.27
C LEU A 10 -20.39 36.25 -6.20
N PHE A 11 -19.90 36.70 -7.35
CA PHE A 11 -18.78 37.63 -7.41
C PHE A 11 -19.15 39.04 -6.94
N ALA A 12 -20.41 39.46 -7.12
CA ALA A 12 -20.91 40.71 -6.57
C ALA A 12 -20.88 40.70 -5.03
N CYS A 13 -21.37 39.62 -4.41
CA CYS A 13 -21.31 39.46 -2.95
C CYS A 13 -19.86 39.43 -2.42
N ALA A 14 -18.96 38.71 -3.07
CA ALA A 14 -17.55 38.66 -2.68
C ALA A 14 -16.89 40.05 -2.69
N LYS A 15 -17.25 40.89 -3.66
CA LYS A 15 -16.77 42.27 -3.78
C LYS A 15 -17.33 43.17 -2.68
N GLU A 16 -18.60 43.04 -2.32
CA GLU A 16 -19.20 43.78 -1.19
C GLU A 16 -18.54 43.43 0.14
N MET A 17 -18.10 42.18 0.30
CA MET A 17 -17.39 41.71 1.49
C MET A 17 -15.91 42.13 1.55
N GLY A 18 -15.40 42.85 0.54
CA GLY A 18 -13.98 43.24 0.46
C GLY A 18 -13.03 42.06 0.20
N ALA A 19 -13.56 40.91 -0.23
CA ALA A 19 -12.75 39.73 -0.50
C ALA A 19 -11.99 39.87 -1.83
N THR A 20 -10.74 39.44 -1.86
CA THR A 20 -9.95 39.37 -3.10
C THR A 20 -10.36 38.11 -3.86
N ILE A 21 -10.95 38.27 -5.04
CA ILE A 21 -11.31 37.14 -5.91
C ILE A 21 -10.04 36.63 -6.59
N VAL A 22 -9.50 35.51 -6.09
CA VAL A 22 -8.41 34.79 -6.75
C VAL A 22 -9.01 34.03 -7.93
N LYS A 23 -8.76 34.49 -9.16
CA LYS A 23 -9.23 33.84 -10.40
C LYS A 23 -8.44 32.60 -10.79
N GLU A 24 -7.35 32.33 -10.09
CA GLU A 24 -6.56 31.11 -10.25
C GLU A 24 -7.08 30.06 -9.26
N ASN A 25 -7.37 28.86 -9.77
CA ASN A 25 -8.06 27.76 -9.11
C ASN A 25 -9.59 27.85 -9.19
N MET A 26 -10.11 27.73 -10.42
CA MET A 26 -11.27 26.85 -10.58
C MET A 26 -10.88 25.47 -10.06
N ILE A 27 -11.11 25.24 -8.76
CA ILE A 27 -11.15 23.89 -8.23
C ILE A 27 -12.37 23.29 -8.90
N SER A 28 -12.15 22.51 -9.95
CA SER A 28 -13.13 21.54 -10.38
C SER A 28 -13.43 20.71 -9.14
N SER A 29 -14.64 20.87 -8.57
CA SER A 29 -15.21 19.85 -7.70
C SER A 29 -14.90 18.52 -8.38
N PRO A 30 -14.26 17.55 -7.71
CA PRO A 30 -14.14 16.23 -8.30
C PRO A 30 -15.55 15.84 -8.68
N ASN A 31 -15.81 15.68 -9.98
CA ASN A 31 -17.01 15.04 -10.42
C ASN A 31 -17.01 13.71 -9.68
N ALA A 32 -17.95 13.49 -8.77
CA ALA A 32 -18.13 12.23 -8.04
C ALA A 32 -18.48 11.03 -8.97
N SER A 33 -18.25 11.18 -10.28
CA SER A 33 -18.54 10.25 -11.35
C SER A 33 -17.40 10.11 -12.38
N HIS A 34 -16.33 10.91 -12.30
CA HIS A 34 -15.10 10.63 -13.05
C HIS A 34 -14.11 10.02 -12.07
N GLY A 35 -13.91 8.71 -12.17
CA GLY A 35 -12.84 8.05 -11.41
C GLY A 35 -11.52 8.79 -11.63
N LEU A 36 -10.75 8.95 -10.56
CA LEU A 36 -9.35 9.33 -10.67
C LEU A 36 -8.72 8.46 -11.77
N SER A 37 -8.08 9.07 -12.76
CA SER A 37 -7.33 8.32 -13.77
C SER A 37 -6.21 7.59 -13.04
N ARG A 38 -6.42 6.30 -12.78
CA ARG A 38 -5.44 5.45 -12.09
C ARG A 38 -4.42 4.96 -13.11
N GLU A 39 -3.16 5.02 -12.72
CA GLU A 39 -2.06 4.60 -13.58
C GLU A 39 -2.13 3.08 -13.85
N GLU A 40 -2.01 2.71 -15.12
CA GLU A 40 -2.17 1.33 -15.56
C GLU A 40 -0.93 0.48 -15.24
N TRP A 41 -1.15 -0.74 -14.77
CA TRP A 41 -0.08 -1.71 -14.52
C TRP A 41 0.47 -2.30 -15.82
N ALA A 42 1.79 -2.24 -16.01
CA ALA A 42 2.44 -2.81 -17.18
C ALA A 42 3.34 -3.99 -16.77
N PRO A 43 3.21 -5.19 -17.37
CA PRO A 43 4.10 -6.31 -17.07
C PRO A 43 5.57 -5.99 -17.39
N ILE A 44 6.47 -6.35 -16.48
CA ILE A 44 7.91 -6.08 -16.57
C ILE A 44 8.68 -7.40 -16.47
N LYS A 45 9.54 -7.63 -17.46
CA LYS A 45 10.65 -8.59 -17.38
C LYS A 45 11.83 -8.04 -18.19
N LYS A 46 12.85 -7.50 -17.51
CA LYS A 46 13.99 -6.86 -18.17
C LYS A 46 15.27 -7.11 -17.36
N GLU A 47 16.40 -7.21 -18.07
CA GLU A 47 17.72 -7.05 -17.46
C GLU A 47 17.88 -5.62 -16.93
N ILE A 48 18.66 -5.46 -15.86
CA ILE A 48 18.66 -4.23 -15.07
C ILE A 48 19.69 -3.24 -15.64
N ASP A 49 19.31 -1.95 -15.70
CA ASP A 49 20.25 -0.85 -15.53
C ASP A 49 20.20 -0.42 -14.05
N LEU A 50 21.36 -0.41 -13.37
CA LEU A 50 21.47 -0.14 -11.93
C LEU A 50 20.77 1.13 -11.47
N ASN A 51 20.65 2.12 -12.36
CA ASN A 51 20.07 3.43 -12.09
C ASN A 51 18.53 3.42 -12.14
N GLU A 52 17.92 2.38 -12.72
CA GLU A 52 16.47 2.30 -12.90
C GLU A 52 15.75 1.74 -11.65
N ILE A 53 16.46 1.10 -10.73
CA ILE A 53 15.87 0.49 -9.51
C ILE A 53 16.06 1.37 -8.29
N GLY A 54 14.96 1.93 -7.82
CA GLY A 54 14.88 2.67 -6.57
C GLY A 54 14.15 1.91 -5.46
N SER A 55 13.78 2.65 -4.42
CA SER A 55 12.92 2.15 -3.36
C SER A 55 11.87 3.17 -2.96
N THR A 56 10.64 2.71 -2.71
CA THR A 56 9.59 3.49 -2.05
C THR A 56 9.38 2.93 -0.66
N GLN A 57 9.65 3.73 0.37
CA GLN A 57 9.46 3.34 1.78
C GLN A 57 10.16 2.00 2.12
N GLY A 58 11.26 1.64 1.45
CA GLY A 58 12.01 0.38 1.65
C GLY A 58 11.64 -0.77 0.70
N VAL A 59 10.51 -0.68 0.01
CA VAL A 59 10.07 -1.68 -0.99
C VAL A 59 10.71 -1.36 -2.34
N LEU A 60 11.06 -2.38 -3.12
CA LEU A 60 11.69 -2.19 -4.44
C LEU A 60 10.71 -1.55 -5.44
N ARG A 61 11.22 -0.57 -6.19
CA ARG A 61 10.46 0.28 -7.10
C ARG A 61 11.18 0.39 -8.44
N PHE A 62 10.41 0.33 -9.52
CA PHE A 62 10.83 0.71 -10.85
C PHE A 62 9.89 1.79 -11.39
N THR A 63 10.46 2.86 -11.93
CA THR A 63 9.70 3.91 -12.62
C THR A 63 9.72 3.59 -14.11
N ASP A 64 8.55 3.34 -14.70
CA ASP A 64 8.48 3.04 -16.12
C ASP A 64 8.63 4.29 -17.01
N GLU A 65 8.65 4.09 -18.33
CA GLU A 65 8.82 5.16 -19.32
C GLU A 65 7.74 6.26 -19.28
N ARG A 66 6.60 6.00 -18.62
CA ARG A 66 5.52 6.97 -18.40
C ARG A 66 5.72 7.79 -17.13
N GLY A 67 6.77 7.50 -16.35
CA GLY A 67 7.00 8.12 -15.05
C GLY A 67 6.20 7.47 -13.91
N VAL A 68 5.66 6.26 -14.11
CA VAL A 68 4.81 5.58 -13.14
C VAL A 68 5.62 4.61 -12.30
N ASP A 69 5.53 4.75 -10.99
CA ASP A 69 6.17 3.85 -10.04
C ASP A 69 5.40 2.53 -9.91
N GLN A 70 6.12 1.43 -10.17
CA GLN A 70 5.63 0.06 -10.03
C GLN A 70 6.44 -0.71 -9.00
N GLN A 71 5.74 -1.54 -8.23
CA GLN A 71 6.36 -2.48 -7.33
C GLN A 71 7.02 -3.62 -8.11
N VAL A 72 8.27 -3.94 -7.78
CA VAL A 72 9.04 -4.97 -8.49
C VAL A 72 9.75 -5.93 -7.53
N LEU A 73 10.16 -7.05 -8.09
CA LEU A 73 10.99 -8.09 -7.49
C LEU A 73 12.31 -8.17 -8.22
N LEU A 74 13.37 -8.51 -7.49
CA LEU A 74 14.66 -8.85 -8.07
C LEU A 74 15.03 -10.29 -7.76
N TYR A 75 15.54 -11.02 -8.74
CA TYR A 75 16.06 -12.36 -8.56
C TYR A 75 17.22 -12.63 -9.53
N ILE A 76 17.97 -13.71 -9.34
CA ILE A 76 19.03 -14.11 -10.28
C ILE A 76 18.60 -15.37 -11.00
N GLU A 77 18.54 -15.34 -12.33
CA GLU A 77 18.16 -16.51 -13.15
C GLU A 77 19.25 -17.60 -13.12
N ASP A 78 20.49 -17.21 -13.37
CA ASP A 78 21.63 -18.14 -13.50
C ASP A 78 22.00 -18.80 -12.17
N HIS A 79 21.81 -20.12 -12.04
CA HIS A 79 22.23 -20.94 -10.91
C HIS A 79 23.59 -21.64 -11.13
N GLY A 80 24.22 -21.48 -12.30
CA GLY A 80 25.52 -22.04 -12.65
C GLY A 80 25.56 -23.56 -12.48
N TRP A 81 26.60 -24.05 -11.81
CA TRP A 81 26.78 -25.48 -11.48
C TRP A 81 25.73 -26.01 -10.47
N GLY A 82 25.08 -25.13 -9.71
CA GLY A 82 24.10 -25.52 -8.69
C GLY A 82 22.68 -25.73 -9.23
N ILE A 83 22.50 -25.74 -10.56
CA ILE A 83 21.18 -25.88 -11.18
C ILE A 83 20.54 -27.23 -10.85
N GLU A 84 21.30 -28.33 -10.86
CA GLU A 84 20.77 -29.68 -10.58
C GLU A 84 20.21 -29.75 -9.16
N ASP A 85 21.00 -29.34 -8.15
CA ASP A 85 20.56 -29.23 -6.76
C ASP A 85 19.32 -28.33 -6.62
N ALA A 86 19.31 -27.19 -7.31
CA ALA A 86 18.22 -26.22 -7.27
C ALA A 86 16.92 -26.77 -7.86
N LEU A 87 16.96 -27.70 -8.82
CA LEU A 87 15.75 -28.32 -9.37
C LEU A 87 15.05 -29.21 -8.32
N TYR A 88 15.82 -29.93 -7.50
CA TYR A 88 15.28 -30.88 -6.52
C TYR A 88 15.06 -30.31 -5.11
N ASP A 89 15.87 -29.34 -4.65
CA ASP A 89 15.77 -28.75 -3.32
C ASP A 89 15.55 -27.24 -3.38
N ILE A 90 14.36 -26.80 -2.96
CA ILE A 90 13.99 -25.38 -2.88
C ILE A 90 14.96 -24.56 -2.00
N LYS A 91 15.61 -25.18 -1.01
CA LYS A 91 16.58 -24.51 -0.13
C LYS A 91 17.89 -24.17 -0.84
N LYS A 92 18.20 -24.88 -1.93
CA LYS A 92 19.38 -24.66 -2.78
C LYS A 92 19.14 -23.60 -3.85
N ARG A 93 17.88 -23.25 -4.10
CA ARG A 93 17.50 -22.16 -5.01
C ARG A 93 17.93 -20.81 -4.43
N ARG A 94 18.32 -19.90 -5.32
CA ARG A 94 18.53 -18.49 -4.95
C ARG A 94 17.21 -17.86 -4.53
N LYS A 95 17.30 -16.79 -3.76
CA LYS A 95 16.14 -16.10 -3.20
C LYS A 95 15.79 -14.88 -4.05
N PHE A 96 14.50 -14.54 -4.11
CA PHE A 96 14.07 -13.27 -4.67
C PHE A 96 14.03 -12.18 -3.60
N HIS A 97 14.08 -10.93 -4.02
CA HIS A 97 14.13 -9.75 -3.17
C HIS A 97 12.92 -8.87 -3.44
N VAL A 98 12.40 -8.30 -2.35
CA VAL A 98 11.20 -7.44 -2.33
C VAL A 98 11.47 -6.04 -1.77
N ALA A 99 12.66 -5.86 -1.18
CA ALA A 99 13.11 -4.65 -0.50
C ALA A 99 14.61 -4.47 -0.74
N ASP A 100 15.09 -3.22 -0.64
CA ASP A 100 16.50 -2.87 -0.80
C ASP A 100 17.34 -3.25 0.43
N CYS A 101 17.44 -4.56 0.66
CA CYS A 101 18.01 -5.11 1.89
C CYS A 101 19.54 -5.17 1.87
N SER A 102 20.14 -5.44 3.03
CA SER A 102 21.59 -5.56 3.21
C SER A 102 22.31 -6.49 2.20
N THR A 103 21.63 -7.54 1.70
CA THR A 103 22.17 -8.39 0.64
C THR A 103 22.32 -7.62 -0.67
N LEU A 104 21.30 -6.87 -1.08
CA LEU A 104 21.34 -6.06 -2.30
C LEU A 104 22.35 -4.93 -2.17
N GLN A 105 22.41 -4.26 -1.01
CA GLN A 105 23.43 -3.25 -0.73
C GLN A 105 24.85 -3.80 -0.89
N LYS A 106 25.11 -4.98 -0.31
CA LYS A 106 26.39 -5.69 -0.49
C LYS A 106 26.67 -6.01 -1.95
N LYS A 107 25.64 -6.43 -2.70
CA LYS A 107 25.75 -6.79 -4.13
C LYS A 107 26.02 -5.58 -5.03
N ARG A 108 25.51 -4.41 -4.68
CA ARG A 108 25.90 -3.13 -5.32
C ARG A 108 27.36 -2.80 -5.01
N GLY A 109 27.76 -2.90 -3.73
CA GLY A 109 29.13 -2.59 -3.31
C GLY A 109 30.22 -3.52 -3.83
N ASP A 110 29.90 -4.80 -4.10
CA ASP A 110 30.84 -5.79 -4.66
C ASP A 110 30.84 -5.87 -6.19
N GLY A 111 30.04 -5.05 -6.88
CA GLY A 111 29.95 -4.99 -8.34
C GLY A 111 29.22 -6.16 -9.00
N THR A 112 28.51 -7.01 -8.23
CA THR A 112 27.81 -8.19 -8.78
C THR A 112 26.29 -8.02 -8.89
N PHE A 113 25.77 -6.80 -8.76
CA PHE A 113 24.34 -6.49 -8.87
C PHE A 113 23.78 -6.65 -10.30
N GLU A 114 24.59 -6.48 -11.34
CA GLU A 114 24.15 -6.60 -12.75
C GLU A 114 23.60 -7.99 -13.12
N ARG A 115 23.78 -8.99 -12.24
CA ARG A 115 23.26 -10.34 -12.43
C ARG A 115 21.77 -10.47 -12.11
N TYR A 116 21.17 -9.46 -11.49
CA TYR A 116 19.77 -9.51 -11.11
C TYR A 116 18.88 -9.23 -12.33
N VAL A 117 17.73 -9.88 -12.34
CA VAL A 117 16.63 -9.65 -13.28
C VAL A 117 15.47 -9.07 -12.51
N MET A 118 14.85 -8.05 -13.09
CA MET A 118 13.66 -7.42 -12.55
C MET A 118 12.41 -8.08 -13.10
N THR A 119 11.43 -8.30 -12.23
CA THR A 119 10.08 -8.67 -12.64
C THR A 119 9.03 -8.08 -11.72
N ASN A 120 7.83 -7.85 -12.24
CA ASN A 120 6.65 -7.54 -11.43
C ASN A 120 5.62 -8.68 -11.49
N ASP A 121 6.02 -9.87 -11.96
CA ASP A 121 5.24 -11.09 -11.90
C ASP A 121 5.19 -11.62 -10.46
N PHE A 122 3.98 -11.72 -9.92
CA PHE A 122 3.71 -12.20 -8.57
C PHE A 122 3.12 -13.62 -8.51
N SER A 123 3.16 -14.37 -9.62
CA SER A 123 2.73 -15.78 -9.74
C SER A 123 3.59 -16.78 -8.95
N ASN A 124 4.75 -16.34 -8.42
CA ASN A 124 5.78 -17.19 -7.83
C ASN A 124 6.45 -18.17 -8.84
N GLN A 125 6.36 -17.93 -10.15
CA GLN A 125 6.99 -18.77 -11.18
C GLN A 125 8.18 -18.07 -11.86
N PHE A 126 9.38 -18.33 -11.36
CA PHE A 126 10.62 -17.70 -11.81
C PHE A 126 11.38 -18.55 -12.83
N SER A 127 12.03 -17.89 -13.78
CA SER A 127 12.87 -18.55 -14.78
C SER A 127 14.29 -18.73 -14.25
N ILE A 128 14.75 -19.97 -14.07
CA ILE A 128 16.14 -20.24 -13.67
C ILE A 128 16.90 -20.96 -14.77
N THR A 129 18.20 -20.70 -14.86
CA THR A 129 19.10 -21.28 -15.86
C THR A 129 20.34 -21.88 -15.19
N GLY A 130 21.03 -22.78 -15.89
CA GLY A 130 22.34 -23.31 -15.49
C GLY A 130 23.41 -23.06 -16.55
N MET A 131 24.51 -23.81 -16.50
CA MET A 131 25.60 -23.69 -17.49
C MET A 131 25.16 -23.87 -18.94
N GLU A 132 24.21 -24.78 -19.19
CA GLU A 132 23.66 -25.04 -20.54
C GLU A 132 22.67 -23.95 -21.02
N LYS A 133 22.41 -22.91 -20.22
CA LYS A 133 21.45 -21.82 -20.49
C LYS A 133 20.02 -22.26 -20.83
N LYS A 134 19.65 -23.52 -20.56
CA LYS A 134 18.26 -23.98 -20.60
C LYS A 134 17.48 -23.38 -19.43
N SER A 135 16.33 -22.80 -19.74
CA SER A 135 15.47 -22.11 -18.79
C SER A 135 14.37 -23.03 -18.28
N VAL A 136 14.20 -23.09 -16.97
CA VAL A 136 13.15 -23.87 -16.29
C VAL A 136 12.39 -22.95 -15.34
N LYS A 137 11.06 -23.11 -15.28
CA LYS A 137 10.21 -22.38 -14.33
C LYS A 137 10.17 -23.09 -12.98
N VAL A 138 10.48 -22.36 -11.91
CA VAL A 138 10.47 -22.87 -10.53
C VAL A 138 9.94 -21.83 -9.56
N GLU A 139 9.53 -22.29 -8.39
CA GLU A 139 9.27 -21.42 -7.24
C GLU A 139 10.59 -21.03 -6.55
N LEU A 140 10.69 -19.76 -6.15
CA LEU A 140 11.78 -19.25 -5.32
C LEU A 140 11.24 -18.84 -3.95
N GLN A 141 12.12 -18.76 -2.96
CA GLN A 141 11.76 -18.24 -1.64
C GLN A 141 12.22 -16.79 -1.49
N VAL A 142 11.47 -16.00 -0.72
CA VAL A 142 11.83 -14.61 -0.41
C VAL A 142 13.14 -14.51 0.37
N CYS A 143 13.89 -13.43 0.18
CA CYS A 143 15.08 -13.15 0.97
C CYS A 143 14.74 -12.79 2.42
N LYS A 144 15.31 -13.53 3.39
CA LYS A 144 15.11 -13.28 4.82
C LYS A 144 15.54 -11.88 5.26
N ASN A 145 16.56 -11.30 4.61
CA ASN A 145 17.01 -9.94 4.91
C ASN A 145 15.96 -8.91 4.47
N CYS A 146 15.22 -9.14 3.38
CA CYS A 146 14.10 -8.26 3.02
C CYS A 146 12.99 -8.30 4.08
N LEU A 147 12.60 -9.50 4.54
CA LEU A 147 11.61 -9.66 5.60
C LEU A 147 12.03 -8.97 6.90
N LYS A 148 13.32 -9.09 7.25
CA LYS A 148 13.90 -8.45 8.44
C LYS A 148 13.90 -6.92 8.32
N SER A 149 14.33 -6.38 7.19
CA SER A 149 14.45 -4.93 6.98
C SER A 149 13.09 -4.24 7.09
N LEU A 150 12.06 -4.83 6.49
CA LEU A 150 10.68 -4.30 6.56
C LEU A 150 9.94 -4.66 7.86
N ASN A 151 10.51 -5.54 8.69
CA ASN A 151 9.79 -6.27 9.75
C ASN A 151 8.41 -6.78 9.30
N TYR A 152 8.33 -7.30 8.07
CA TYR A 152 7.09 -7.72 7.44
C TYR A 152 6.36 -8.74 8.31
N LYS A 153 5.10 -8.46 8.67
CA LYS A 153 4.30 -9.27 9.61
C LYS A 153 5.02 -9.60 10.92
N ASN A 154 5.77 -8.63 11.44
CA ASN A 154 6.57 -8.78 12.65
C ASN A 154 7.61 -9.91 12.57
N TYR A 155 8.27 -10.05 11.41
CA TYR A 155 9.23 -11.14 11.14
C TYR A 155 10.32 -11.27 12.21
N SER A 156 10.73 -10.17 12.84
CA SER A 156 11.72 -10.17 13.92
C SER A 156 11.31 -11.04 15.13
N CYS A 157 10.00 -11.20 15.37
CA CYS A 157 9.45 -12.03 16.44
C CYS A 157 8.70 -13.27 15.91
N ASN A 158 8.43 -13.36 14.61
CA ASN A 158 7.70 -14.46 13.98
C ASN A 158 8.41 -14.98 12.73
N LEU A 159 9.33 -15.92 12.93
CA LEU A 159 10.13 -16.49 11.83
C LEU A 159 9.33 -17.36 10.86
N ASP A 160 8.13 -17.82 11.24
CA ASP A 160 7.27 -18.67 10.42
C ASP A 160 6.73 -17.93 9.18
N VAL A 161 6.71 -16.59 9.21
CA VAL A 161 6.38 -15.74 8.05
C VAL A 161 7.23 -16.08 6.83
N PHE A 162 8.48 -16.54 7.01
CA PHE A 162 9.32 -16.95 5.90
C PHE A 162 8.77 -18.16 5.13
N ASN A 163 8.22 -19.15 5.83
CA ASN A 163 7.68 -20.36 5.20
C ASN A 163 6.27 -20.12 4.61
N LYS A 164 5.53 -19.16 5.18
CA LYS A 164 4.17 -18.79 4.76
C LYS A 164 4.12 -17.57 3.85
N PHE A 165 5.25 -17.13 3.32
CA PHE A 165 5.31 -15.93 2.51
C PHE A 165 4.52 -16.11 1.21
N SER A 166 3.67 -15.13 0.88
CA SER A 166 2.97 -15.03 -0.40
C SER A 166 3.34 -13.73 -1.10
N ILE A 167 3.72 -13.81 -2.38
CA ILE A 167 4.06 -12.63 -3.18
C ILE A 167 2.81 -11.78 -3.38
N SER A 168 1.68 -12.38 -3.75
CA SER A 168 0.39 -11.67 -3.90
C SER A 168 0.02 -10.90 -2.63
N GLU A 169 0.21 -11.52 -1.47
CA GLU A 169 -0.08 -10.87 -0.18
C GLU A 169 0.87 -9.70 0.11
N PHE A 170 2.15 -9.88 -0.18
CA PHE A 170 3.13 -8.84 -0.03
C PHE A 170 2.81 -7.63 -0.93
N PHE A 171 2.47 -7.88 -2.20
CA PHE A 171 2.11 -6.84 -3.16
C PHE A 171 0.88 -6.05 -2.70
N ALA A 172 -0.18 -6.72 -2.25
CA ALA A 172 -1.35 -6.00 -1.79
C ALA A 172 -1.14 -5.31 -0.42
N THR A 173 -0.29 -5.84 0.45
CA THR A 173 0.09 -5.16 1.71
C THR A 173 0.72 -3.79 1.46
N TYR A 174 1.62 -3.70 0.49
CA TYR A 174 2.37 -2.47 0.17
C TYR A 174 1.78 -1.68 -1.00
N SER A 175 0.61 -2.08 -1.50
CA SER A 175 -0.05 -1.46 -2.66
C SER A 175 -0.28 0.05 -2.51
N SER A 176 -0.58 0.51 -1.30
CA SER A 176 -0.78 1.93 -0.98
C SER A 176 0.48 2.80 -1.12
N PHE A 177 1.66 2.21 -1.35
CA PHE A 177 2.89 2.96 -1.65
C PHE A 177 3.06 3.27 -3.13
N PHE A 178 2.23 2.70 -4.02
CA PHE A 178 2.40 2.79 -5.46
C PHE A 178 1.14 3.35 -6.13
N ALA A 179 1.33 4.20 -7.13
CA ALA A 179 0.23 4.78 -7.90
C ALA A 179 -0.45 3.73 -8.80
N SER A 180 0.36 2.82 -9.36
CA SER A 180 -0.11 1.73 -10.21
C SER A 180 -0.22 0.42 -9.43
N LEU A 181 -1.36 -0.25 -9.57
CA LEU A 181 -1.64 -1.51 -8.90
C LEU A 181 -1.84 -2.62 -9.92
N PRO A 182 -1.36 -3.85 -9.64
CA PRO A 182 -1.63 -4.99 -10.49
C PRO A 182 -3.09 -5.10 -10.92
N SER A 183 -3.32 -5.21 -12.24
CA SER A 183 -4.60 -5.70 -12.74
C SER A 183 -4.78 -7.13 -12.22
N ARG A 184 -5.97 -7.45 -11.71
CA ARG A 184 -6.31 -8.76 -11.12
C ARG A 184 -5.58 -9.90 -11.84
N PHE A 185 -4.91 -10.75 -11.08
CA PHE A 185 -4.25 -11.93 -11.64
C PHE A 185 -5.28 -12.79 -12.37
N SER A 186 -5.13 -12.92 -13.68
CA SER A 186 -5.80 -13.96 -14.48
C SER A 186 -5.12 -15.29 -14.15
N GLY A 187 -5.60 -16.00 -13.12
CA GLY A 187 -5.07 -17.31 -12.77
C GLY A 187 -5.26 -17.76 -11.33
N GLU A 188 -5.75 -16.92 -10.42
CA GLU A 188 -6.42 -17.43 -9.23
C GLU A 188 -7.80 -17.83 -9.73
N ASP A 189 -7.96 -19.12 -10.04
CA ASP A 189 -9.27 -19.77 -10.15
C ASP A 189 -9.84 -19.85 -8.73
N ASP A 190 -10.14 -18.69 -8.17
CA ASP A 190 -10.54 -18.51 -6.78
C ASP A 190 -12.01 -18.89 -6.58
N GLY A 191 -12.52 -19.81 -7.42
CA GLY A 191 -13.91 -20.22 -7.52
C GLY A 191 -14.75 -19.17 -8.24
N SER A 192 -15.51 -19.58 -9.24
CA SER A 192 -16.48 -18.66 -9.84
C SER A 192 -17.48 -18.24 -8.76
N TYR A 193 -17.66 -16.93 -8.62
CA TYR A 193 -18.84 -16.41 -7.99
C TYR A 193 -20.09 -16.97 -8.71
N THR A 194 -21.22 -16.98 -8.02
CA THR A 194 -22.51 -17.19 -8.68
C THR A 194 -22.78 -16.05 -9.66
N ASP A 195 -23.50 -16.32 -10.74
CA ASP A 195 -23.80 -15.33 -11.78
C ASP A 195 -24.51 -14.08 -11.22
N ASP A 196 -25.26 -14.24 -10.13
CA ASP A 196 -26.00 -13.20 -9.44
C ASP A 196 -25.22 -12.44 -8.35
N TRP A 197 -23.92 -12.74 -8.17
CA TRP A 197 -23.10 -12.14 -7.10
C TRP A 197 -23.11 -10.61 -7.11
N LYS A 198 -23.04 -9.98 -8.30
CA LYS A 198 -23.10 -8.51 -8.41
C LYS A 198 -24.38 -7.95 -7.78
N MET A 199 -25.51 -8.62 -7.99
CA MET A 199 -26.79 -8.25 -7.40
C MET A 199 -26.80 -8.54 -5.89
N ILE A 200 -26.36 -9.71 -5.46
CA ILE A 200 -26.32 -10.11 -4.04
C ILE A 200 -25.46 -9.14 -3.23
N SER A 201 -24.23 -8.86 -3.69
CA SER A 201 -23.32 -7.92 -3.05
C SER A 201 -23.92 -6.51 -2.97
N ALA A 202 -24.54 -6.03 -4.05
CA ALA A 202 -25.18 -4.72 -4.06
C ALA A 202 -26.34 -4.64 -3.06
N LYS A 203 -27.22 -5.64 -3.03
CA LYS A 203 -28.34 -5.73 -2.08
C LYS A 203 -27.86 -5.82 -0.64
N TYR A 204 -26.84 -6.62 -0.36
CA TYR A 204 -26.27 -6.76 0.98
C TYR A 204 -25.65 -5.46 1.47
N ARG A 205 -24.83 -4.79 0.64
CA ARG A 205 -24.25 -3.48 1.00
C ARG A 205 -25.32 -2.41 1.24
N ALA A 206 -26.38 -2.42 0.43
CA ALA A 206 -27.52 -1.53 0.62
C ALA A 206 -28.28 -1.81 1.93
N SER A 207 -28.48 -3.09 2.31
CA SER A 207 -29.15 -3.44 3.57
C SER A 207 -28.35 -3.06 4.82
N LYS A 208 -27.04 -2.82 4.67
CA LYS A 208 -26.14 -2.28 5.70
C LYS A 208 -25.96 -0.76 5.60
N ASN A 209 -26.81 -0.07 4.84
CA ASN A 209 -26.73 1.39 4.60
C ASN A 209 -25.35 1.86 4.09
N TYR A 210 -24.62 0.98 3.41
CA TYR A 210 -23.25 1.21 3.00
C TYR A 210 -22.26 1.52 4.15
N SER A 211 -22.56 1.08 5.37
CA SER A 211 -21.63 1.16 6.50
C SER A 211 -20.73 -0.08 6.57
N CYS A 212 -19.46 0.13 6.90
CA CYS A 212 -18.54 -0.96 7.21
C CYS A 212 -18.91 -1.62 8.55
N GLU A 213 -19.22 -2.90 8.54
CA GLU A 213 -19.64 -3.65 9.75
C GLU A 213 -18.48 -3.91 10.74
N TYR A 214 -17.24 -3.58 10.38
CA TYR A 214 -16.07 -3.73 11.28
C TYR A 214 -15.63 -2.42 11.94
N CYS A 215 -15.64 -1.31 11.20
CA CYS A 215 -15.18 0.00 11.72
C CYS A 215 -16.27 1.07 11.75
N ALA A 216 -17.51 0.72 11.40
CA ALA A 216 -18.68 1.58 11.39
C ALA A 216 -18.62 2.79 10.46
N VAL A 217 -17.55 2.98 9.66
CA VAL A 217 -17.49 4.07 8.68
C VAL A 217 -18.62 3.95 7.65
N ASP A 218 -19.40 5.02 7.51
CA ASP A 218 -20.41 5.22 6.48
C ASP A 218 -19.74 5.59 5.15
N LEU A 219 -20.00 4.78 4.13
CA LEU A 219 -19.52 4.93 2.76
C LEU A 219 -20.68 5.14 1.77
N SER A 220 -21.84 5.59 2.22
CA SER A 220 -23.04 5.84 1.39
C SER A 220 -22.78 6.82 0.24
N LYS A 221 -21.87 7.78 0.43
CA LYS A 221 -21.38 8.72 -0.61
C LYS A 221 -20.19 8.18 -1.41
N ASN A 222 -19.54 7.11 -0.94
CA ASN A 222 -18.34 6.51 -1.53
C ASN A 222 -18.51 4.99 -1.68
N LYS A 223 -19.63 4.57 -2.28
CA LYS A 223 -20.08 3.16 -2.31
C LYS A 223 -19.06 2.19 -2.93
N HIS A 224 -18.15 2.67 -3.77
CA HIS A 224 -17.08 1.87 -4.37
C HIS A 224 -16.02 1.42 -3.35
N LEU A 225 -15.90 2.11 -2.20
CA LEU A 225 -14.97 1.78 -1.12
C LEU A 225 -15.51 0.70 -0.17
N LEU A 226 -16.73 0.18 -0.40
CA LEU A 226 -17.34 -0.86 0.41
C LEU A 226 -17.50 -2.14 -0.41
N HIS A 227 -16.92 -3.22 0.08
CA HIS A 227 -16.99 -4.56 -0.50
C HIS A 227 -17.88 -5.48 0.35
N THR A 228 -18.35 -6.57 -0.27
CA THR A 228 -18.93 -7.70 0.46
C THR A 228 -17.86 -8.78 0.58
N HIS A 229 -17.63 -9.23 1.81
CA HIS A 229 -16.70 -10.28 2.19
C HIS A 229 -17.46 -11.54 2.55
N HIS A 230 -17.03 -12.69 2.03
CA HIS A 230 -17.49 -14.01 2.47
C HIS A 230 -16.64 -14.45 3.67
N LYS A 231 -17.24 -14.53 4.87
CA LYS A 231 -16.54 -14.86 6.12
C LYS A 231 -15.87 -16.22 6.09
N SER A 232 -16.51 -17.21 5.45
CA SER A 232 -15.97 -18.56 5.27
C SER A 232 -14.90 -18.66 4.18
N GLY A 233 -14.74 -17.62 3.34
CA GLY A 233 -13.98 -17.68 2.10
C GLY A 233 -14.66 -18.46 0.97
N VAL A 234 -15.82 -19.10 1.22
CA VAL A 234 -16.57 -19.83 0.21
C VAL A 234 -17.43 -18.87 -0.59
N LYS A 235 -16.98 -18.52 -1.80
CA LYS A 235 -17.60 -17.51 -2.66
C LYS A 235 -19.00 -17.83 -3.18
N THR A 236 -19.37 -19.11 -3.19
CA THR A 236 -20.70 -19.58 -3.60
C THR A 236 -21.70 -19.58 -2.44
N ASP A 237 -21.24 -19.48 -1.18
CA ASP A 237 -22.10 -19.44 -0.01
C ASP A 237 -22.62 -18.01 0.24
N ASN A 238 -23.73 -17.69 -0.42
CA ASN A 238 -24.36 -16.38 -0.36
C ASN A 238 -25.35 -16.21 0.82
N ASN A 239 -25.32 -17.10 1.82
CA ASN A 239 -26.12 -16.93 3.02
C ASN A 239 -25.79 -15.60 3.71
N LEU A 240 -26.81 -14.83 4.12
CA LEU A 240 -26.61 -13.50 4.73
C LEU A 240 -25.70 -13.53 5.96
N TYR A 241 -25.71 -14.64 6.70
CA TYR A 241 -24.84 -14.85 7.87
C TYR A 241 -23.36 -15.01 7.49
N ASN A 242 -23.07 -15.53 6.29
CA ASN A 242 -21.73 -15.66 5.74
C ASN A 242 -21.21 -14.37 5.09
N LEU A 243 -22.09 -13.41 4.79
CA LEU A 243 -21.69 -12.13 4.22
C LEU A 243 -21.34 -11.10 5.30
N GLN A 244 -20.45 -10.19 4.95
CA GLN A 244 -20.11 -9.01 5.75
C GLN A 244 -19.76 -7.82 4.84
N ALA A 245 -20.29 -6.64 5.12
CA ALA A 245 -19.95 -5.42 4.40
C ALA A 245 -18.72 -4.78 5.05
N LEU A 246 -17.61 -4.69 4.33
CA LEU A 246 -16.34 -4.18 4.83
C LEU A 246 -15.82 -3.07 3.90
N CYS A 247 -15.32 -1.98 4.47
CA CYS A 247 -14.55 -1.03 3.67
C CYS A 247 -13.29 -1.72 3.15
N ILE A 248 -12.76 -1.29 2.01
CA ILE A 248 -11.65 -2.00 1.35
C ILE A 248 -10.40 -2.15 2.24
N ASP A 249 -10.12 -1.19 3.13
CA ASP A 249 -9.04 -1.31 4.14
C ASP A 249 -9.29 -2.44 5.16
N CYS A 250 -10.48 -2.49 5.77
CA CYS A 250 -10.85 -3.57 6.69
C CYS A 250 -10.93 -4.92 5.98
N HIS A 251 -11.31 -4.92 4.70
CA HIS A 251 -11.42 -6.13 3.89
C HIS A 251 -10.05 -6.73 3.58
N ARG A 252 -9.07 -5.93 3.12
CA ARG A 252 -7.69 -6.43 2.88
C ARG A 252 -7.03 -7.01 4.14
N LYS A 253 -7.45 -6.55 5.32
CA LYS A 253 -6.96 -7.01 6.63
C LYS A 253 -7.65 -8.30 7.13
N GLN A 254 -8.66 -8.82 6.42
CA GLN A 254 -9.26 -10.12 6.76
C GLN A 254 -8.33 -11.27 6.36
N ALA A 255 -8.44 -12.40 7.08
CA ALA A 255 -7.71 -13.61 6.75
C ALA A 255 -7.99 -14.03 5.29
N HIS A 256 -6.95 -14.48 4.57
CA HIS A 256 -7.03 -14.92 3.17
C HIS A 256 -7.44 -13.85 2.14
N HIS A 257 -7.53 -12.57 2.52
CA HIS A 257 -7.88 -11.46 1.62
C HIS A 257 -6.72 -10.50 1.36
N GLY A 258 -5.49 -10.98 1.62
CA GLY A 258 -4.25 -10.26 1.38
C GLY A 258 -3.95 -9.98 -0.09
N HIS A 259 -4.77 -10.44 -1.05
CA HIS A 259 -4.66 -10.13 -2.48
C HIS A 259 -5.45 -8.86 -2.89
N LEU A 260 -6.16 -8.21 -1.95
CA LEU A 260 -6.90 -6.99 -2.22
C LEU A 260 -5.98 -5.77 -2.18
N PHE A 261 -5.78 -5.19 -3.36
CA PHE A 261 -5.03 -3.97 -3.58
C PHE A 261 -5.86 -2.74 -3.18
N VAL A 262 -5.24 -1.79 -2.48
CA VAL A 262 -5.89 -0.55 -2.04
C VAL A 262 -4.99 0.62 -2.39
N HIS A 263 -5.53 1.59 -3.13
CA HIS A 263 -4.80 2.82 -3.46
C HIS A 263 -4.61 3.71 -2.23
N HIS A 264 -3.56 4.52 -2.26
CA HIS A 264 -3.26 5.48 -1.22
C HIS A 264 -4.43 6.45 -0.97
N GLU A 265 -5.00 7.00 -2.03
CA GLU A 265 -6.08 7.98 -1.98
C GLU A 265 -7.35 7.40 -1.37
N ASP A 266 -7.61 6.11 -1.62
CA ASP A 266 -8.75 5.42 -1.03
C ASP A 266 -8.53 5.22 0.49
N MET A 267 -7.30 4.94 0.92
CA MET A 267 -6.94 4.83 2.34
C MET A 267 -7.10 6.17 3.08
N VAL A 268 -6.57 7.23 2.49
CA VAL A 268 -6.75 8.61 2.93
C VAL A 268 -8.24 8.94 3.07
N MET A 269 -9.02 8.72 2.01
CA MET A 269 -10.46 9.01 1.98
C MET A 269 -11.21 8.27 3.08
N ILE A 270 -10.92 6.98 3.27
CA ILE A 270 -11.54 6.18 4.35
C ILE A 270 -11.20 6.74 5.72
N ASN A 271 -9.95 7.13 5.97
CA ASN A 271 -9.55 7.69 7.25
C ASN A 271 -10.14 9.08 7.50
N ASN A 272 -10.31 9.90 6.47
CA ASN A 272 -11.02 11.18 6.57
C ASN A 272 -12.50 10.98 6.93
N LEU A 273 -13.16 10.03 6.29
CA LEU A 273 -14.54 9.66 6.63
C LEU A 273 -14.62 9.12 8.06
N ARG A 274 -13.70 8.24 8.48
CA ARG A 274 -13.64 7.74 9.86
C ARG A 274 -13.46 8.88 10.86
N ARG A 275 -12.61 9.88 10.59
CA ARG A 275 -12.38 11.04 11.47
C ARG A 275 -13.64 11.89 11.58
N ASN A 276 -14.20 12.30 10.46
CA ASN A 276 -15.39 13.16 10.39
C ASN A 276 -16.63 12.52 11.03
N GLN A 277 -16.70 11.19 11.04
CA GLN A 277 -17.78 10.41 11.65
C GLN A 277 -17.48 9.97 13.09
N GLY A 278 -16.35 10.41 13.67
CA GLY A 278 -15.92 10.06 15.03
C GLY A 278 -15.53 8.59 15.23
N GLN A 279 -15.27 7.85 14.16
CA GLN A 279 -14.89 6.43 14.16
C GLN A 279 -13.38 6.18 14.24
N LEU A 280 -12.55 7.19 13.96
CA LEU A 280 -11.08 7.08 14.01
C LEU A 280 -10.57 7.10 15.46
N LYS A 281 -10.78 6.02 16.21
CA LYS A 281 -10.31 5.86 17.59
C LYS A 281 -8.81 5.55 17.63
N GLN A 282 -8.09 6.04 18.65
CA GLN A 282 -6.62 5.87 18.74
C GLN A 282 -6.13 5.65 20.18
N ASP A 283 -7.03 5.14 21.03
CA ASP A 283 -6.82 5.06 22.49
C ASP A 283 -5.77 4.01 22.88
N ASN A 284 -5.50 3.03 22.02
CA ASN A 284 -4.54 1.95 22.27
C ASN A 284 -3.92 1.46 20.94
N TRP A 285 -2.88 0.63 21.05
CA TRP A 285 -2.19 0.07 19.87
C TRP A 285 -3.12 -0.71 18.94
N ARG A 286 -4.09 -1.46 19.48
CA ARG A 286 -5.07 -2.19 18.66
C ARG A 286 -5.82 -1.26 17.72
N GLU A 287 -6.26 -0.09 18.19
CA GLU A 287 -6.92 0.90 17.32
C GLU A 287 -5.92 1.58 16.35
N VAL A 288 -4.67 1.81 16.76
CA VAL A 288 -3.61 2.29 15.85
C VAL A 288 -3.43 1.33 14.67
N PHE A 289 -3.23 0.03 14.92
CA PHE A 289 -3.15 -0.99 13.86
C PHE A 289 -4.44 -1.11 13.04
N LYS A 290 -5.60 -0.92 13.68
CA LYS A 290 -6.88 -1.00 12.99
C LYS A 290 -6.98 0.02 11.86
N PHE A 291 -6.54 1.25 12.11
CA PHE A 291 -6.73 2.37 11.19
C PHE A 291 -5.50 2.76 10.37
N ALA A 292 -4.30 2.37 10.82
CA ALA A 292 -3.08 2.60 10.06
C ALA A 292 -3.07 1.79 8.75
N ASP A 293 -2.28 2.24 7.80
CA ASP A 293 -2.04 1.47 6.59
C ASP A 293 -1.30 0.16 6.91
N ALA A 294 -1.73 -0.94 6.30
CA ALA A 294 -1.12 -2.25 6.48
C ALA A 294 0.39 -2.26 6.14
N ALA A 295 0.80 -1.44 5.17
CA ALA A 295 2.19 -1.26 4.76
C ALA A 295 3.09 -0.73 5.90
N LEU A 296 2.52 -0.03 6.88
CA LEU A 296 3.24 0.55 8.02
C LEU A 296 3.22 -0.34 9.27
N HIS A 297 2.54 -1.48 9.23
CA HIS A 297 2.42 -2.38 10.39
C HIS A 297 3.76 -2.94 10.86
N GLY A 298 4.73 -3.14 9.96
CA GLY A 298 6.07 -3.62 10.32
C GLY A 298 6.79 -2.66 11.29
N LEU A 299 6.75 -1.37 10.98
CA LEU A 299 7.27 -0.32 11.85
C LEU A 299 6.44 -0.18 13.13
N LEU A 300 5.10 -0.15 13.03
CA LEU A 300 4.23 -0.04 14.21
C LEU A 300 4.45 -1.19 15.20
N ALA A 301 4.65 -2.43 14.72
CA ALA A 301 4.95 -3.58 15.57
C ALA A 301 6.28 -3.41 16.30
N LYS A 302 7.27 -2.81 15.63
CA LYS A 302 8.55 -2.48 16.25
C LYS A 302 8.38 -1.38 17.31
N CYS A 303 7.63 -0.31 17.00
CA CYS A 303 7.31 0.75 17.94
C CYS A 303 6.57 0.24 19.19
N GLU A 304 5.58 -0.64 19.01
CA GLU A 304 4.85 -1.25 20.13
C GLU A 304 5.77 -2.09 21.00
N HIS A 305 6.57 -2.97 20.40
CA HIS A 305 7.52 -3.82 21.11
C HIS A 305 8.54 -3.00 21.91
N ASP A 306 9.09 -1.96 21.28
CA ASP A 306 10.11 -1.08 21.86
C ASP A 306 9.53 0.05 22.72
N ARG A 307 8.20 0.06 22.96
CA ARG A 307 7.49 1.03 23.82
C ARG A 307 7.65 2.49 23.40
N CYS A 308 7.61 2.77 22.10
CA CYS A 308 7.50 4.13 21.61
C CYS A 308 6.15 4.75 22.01
N ILE A 309 6.08 6.09 22.04
CA ILE A 309 4.79 6.78 22.08
C ILE A 309 3.97 6.37 20.85
N LYS A 310 2.67 6.10 21.05
CA LYS A 310 1.77 5.77 19.94
C LYS A 310 1.66 6.97 18.99
N PRO A 311 1.76 6.76 17.66
CA PRO A 311 1.48 7.82 16.71
C PRO A 311 0.00 8.16 16.68
N VAL A 312 -0.30 9.36 16.20
CA VAL A 312 -1.59 9.74 15.65
C VAL A 312 -1.66 9.26 14.20
N VAL A 313 -2.60 8.38 13.90
CA VAL A 313 -2.90 7.86 12.57
C VAL A 313 -3.71 8.88 11.78
N ALA A 314 -3.35 9.07 10.51
CA ALA A 314 -4.02 9.99 9.59
C ALA A 314 -4.15 11.39 10.22
N TYR A 315 -3.01 12.04 10.43
CA TYR A 315 -2.96 13.37 10.99
C TYR A 315 -3.12 14.42 9.88
N GLU A 316 -4.08 15.31 10.03
CA GLU A 316 -4.27 16.45 9.14
C GLU A 316 -3.43 17.62 9.64
N MET A 317 -2.54 18.11 8.79
CA MET A 317 -1.89 19.39 9.00
C MET A 317 -2.79 20.49 8.48
N LEU A 318 -3.10 21.45 9.35
CA LEU A 318 -3.94 22.59 9.01
C LEU A 318 -3.06 23.80 8.68
N GLY A 319 -3.41 24.49 7.59
CA GLY A 319 -2.85 25.76 7.17
C GLY A 319 -3.65 26.94 7.73
N GLY A 320 -3.64 28.05 6.98
CA GLY A 320 -4.52 29.18 7.28
C GLY A 320 -5.98 28.81 7.04
N PHE A 321 -6.90 29.40 7.82
CA PHE A 321 -8.35 29.19 7.66
C PHE A 321 -8.81 27.72 7.77
N ASP A 322 -8.11 26.91 8.56
CA ASP A 322 -8.41 25.50 8.81
C ASP A 322 -8.41 24.62 7.54
N GLU A 323 -7.71 25.03 6.48
CA GLU A 323 -7.54 24.20 5.29
C GLU A 323 -6.55 23.05 5.57
N ILE A 324 -6.84 21.84 5.06
CA ILE A 324 -5.92 20.72 5.16
C ILE A 324 -4.83 20.92 4.10
N ILE A 325 -3.59 21.16 4.53
CA ILE A 325 -2.44 21.39 3.65
C ILE A 325 -1.59 20.14 3.43
N ALA A 326 -1.67 19.17 4.33
CA ALA A 326 -1.01 17.88 4.19
C ALA A 326 -1.69 16.83 5.07
N GLU A 327 -1.61 15.58 4.64
CA GLU A 327 -2.06 14.42 5.40
C GLU A 327 -0.87 13.52 5.66
N LEU A 328 -0.69 13.15 6.94
CA LEU A 328 0.42 12.35 7.42
C LEU A 328 -0.13 11.01 7.90
N GLU A 329 0.41 9.88 7.41
CA GLU A 329 -0.11 8.56 7.77
C GLU A 329 0.08 8.26 9.24
N LEU A 330 1.27 8.61 9.77
CA LEU A 330 1.63 8.49 11.17
C LEU A 330 2.31 9.79 11.61
N ALA A 331 1.85 10.36 12.72
CA ALA A 331 2.41 11.60 13.27
C ALA A 331 2.66 11.48 14.76
N TRP A 332 3.72 12.12 15.21
CA TRP A 332 4.02 12.41 16.62
C TRP A 332 4.03 13.93 16.78
N PRO A 333 2.84 14.56 16.97
CA PRO A 333 2.73 16.02 16.88
C PRO A 333 3.58 16.79 17.91
N LYS A 334 3.74 16.23 19.11
CA LYS A 334 4.54 16.86 20.18
C LYS A 334 6.01 17.05 19.77
N SER A 335 6.58 16.07 19.07
CA SER A 335 7.96 16.08 18.61
C SER A 335 8.13 16.54 17.16
N LYS A 336 7.02 16.84 16.45
CA LYS A 336 6.98 17.11 15.00
C LYS A 336 7.69 16.06 14.15
N ASN A 337 7.50 14.78 14.46
CA ASN A 337 7.95 13.67 13.63
C ASN A 337 6.77 13.07 12.88
N CYS A 338 6.97 12.64 11.65
CA CYS A 338 5.94 11.95 10.89
C CYS A 338 6.50 10.97 9.86
N ILE A 339 5.60 10.14 9.36
CA ILE A 339 5.80 9.30 8.17
C ILE A 339 4.73 9.68 7.18
N VAL A 340 5.19 9.98 5.97
CA VAL A 340 4.34 10.43 4.86
C VAL A 340 4.63 9.59 3.63
N ILE A 341 3.59 9.02 3.02
CA ILE A 341 3.67 8.23 1.79
C ILE A 341 3.70 9.15 0.58
N ASN A 342 2.82 10.17 0.54
CA ASN A 342 2.75 11.11 -0.57
C ASN A 342 3.89 12.15 -0.53
N ASP A 343 4.65 12.26 -1.61
CA ASP A 343 5.82 13.15 -1.68
C ASP A 343 5.47 14.64 -1.57
N ASP A 344 4.31 15.06 -2.06
CA ASP A 344 3.89 16.47 -1.99
C ASP A 344 3.55 16.84 -0.54
N HIS A 345 2.81 15.98 0.16
CA HIS A 345 2.54 16.12 1.59
C HIS A 345 3.82 16.07 2.42
N ALA A 346 4.79 15.23 2.03
CA ALA A 346 6.10 15.17 2.68
C ALA A 346 6.86 16.49 2.54
N ARG A 347 6.82 17.14 1.35
CA ARG A 347 7.44 18.45 1.15
C ARG A 347 6.75 19.54 1.98
N VAL A 348 5.42 19.54 2.03
CA VAL A 348 4.65 20.48 2.87
C VAL A 348 4.95 20.29 4.36
N ALA A 349 5.02 19.06 4.84
CA ALA A 349 5.35 18.77 6.23
C ALA A 349 6.74 19.34 6.60
N ARG A 350 7.75 19.09 5.75
CA ARG A 350 9.10 19.62 5.94
C ARG A 350 9.14 21.15 5.96
N SER A 351 8.40 21.83 5.06
CA SER A 351 8.37 23.29 5.03
C SER A 351 7.74 23.90 6.29
N HIS A 352 6.94 23.12 7.03
CA HIS A 352 6.33 23.50 8.31
C HIS A 352 7.10 22.97 9.54
N GLY A 353 8.36 22.55 9.33
CA GLY A 353 9.27 22.15 10.39
C GLY A 353 9.00 20.77 10.98
N TRP A 354 8.32 19.90 10.24
CA TRP A 354 8.23 18.48 10.59
C TRP A 354 9.45 17.73 10.07
N HIS A 355 9.96 16.82 10.88
CA HIS A 355 10.92 15.83 10.45
C HIS A 355 10.16 14.63 9.86
N VAL A 356 10.33 14.43 8.54
CA VAL A 356 9.66 13.37 7.79
C VAL A 356 10.60 12.19 7.62
N TRP A 357 10.28 11.09 8.30
CA TRP A 357 10.92 9.80 8.11
C TRP A 357 10.24 9.05 6.97
N THR A 358 11.01 8.38 6.12
CA THR A 358 10.49 7.20 5.42
C THR A 358 10.38 6.03 6.39
N MET A 359 9.52 5.07 6.08
CA MET A 359 9.38 3.85 6.87
C MET A 359 10.71 3.12 6.99
N ILE A 360 11.50 3.04 5.90
CA ILE A 360 12.78 2.32 5.92
C ILE A 360 13.86 3.06 6.70
N GLU A 361 13.94 4.39 6.60
CA GLU A 361 14.87 5.17 7.44
C GLU A 361 14.56 5.00 8.92
N ALA A 362 13.28 5.03 9.29
CA ALA A 362 12.84 4.77 10.67
C ALA A 362 13.16 3.33 11.12
N MET A 363 13.16 2.36 10.21
CA MET A 363 13.50 0.97 10.52
C MET A 363 15.01 0.75 10.65
N ASP A 364 15.80 1.33 9.76
CA ASP A 364 17.26 1.18 9.72
C ASP A 364 17.95 1.97 10.84
N ASP A 365 17.47 3.19 11.14
CA ASP A 365 17.95 4.04 12.24
C ASP A 365 16.93 4.12 13.40
N PHE A 366 16.41 2.95 13.78
CA PHE A 366 15.32 2.89 14.75
C PHE A 366 15.67 3.46 16.13
N LEU A 367 16.94 3.43 16.54
CA LEU A 367 17.32 3.98 17.84
C LEU A 367 17.14 5.50 17.86
N ASN A 368 17.61 6.21 16.83
CA ASN A 368 17.43 7.66 16.73
C ASN A 368 15.97 8.02 16.48
N PHE A 369 15.27 7.27 15.63
CA PHE A 369 13.83 7.42 15.43
C PHE A 369 13.06 7.29 16.76
N LYS A 370 13.35 6.25 17.55
CA LYS A 370 12.71 6.04 18.86
C LYS A 370 12.99 7.20 19.81
N VAL A 371 14.21 7.72 19.84
CA VAL A 371 14.57 8.87 20.66
C VAL A 371 13.84 10.12 20.19
N SER A 372 13.65 10.31 18.88
CA SER A 372 13.00 11.51 18.35
C SER A 372 11.48 11.53 18.56
N VAL A 373 10.82 10.36 18.56
CA VAL A 373 9.35 10.26 18.68
C VAL A 373 8.81 10.14 20.12
N ASN A 374 9.71 9.90 21.08
CA ASN A 374 9.40 9.86 22.51
C ASN A 374 9.62 11.22 23.16
#